data_AF-A0A1V6DH47-F1
#
_entry.id   AF-A0A1V6DH47-F1
#
_cell.length_a   1.000
_cell.length_b   1.000
_cell.length_c   1.000
_cell.angle_alpha   90.00
_cell.angle_beta   90.00
_cell.angle_gamma   90.00
#
_symmetry.space_group_name_H-M   'P 1'
#
loop_
_entity.id
_entity.type
_entity.pdbx_description
1 polymer ?
#
loop_
_entity_poly.entity_id
_entity_poly.type
_entity_poly.pdbx_seq_one_letter_code
_entity_poly.pdbx_strand_id
1 'polypeptide(L)'
;MLHIPAEDYEKLRLLASAAANTTGSARQRIQALRDELDKALVLPRESLPSGVVMLGSSVTVLDLDLDEKECYTLALPQHADIDQQRISVLSPLGTALIGYREGDELTWPTPGGQRHLKIVKVVNSAA
;
A
#
# COMPACT_ATOMS: atom_id res chain seq x y z
N MET A 1 4.01 4.73 -12.14
CA MET A 1 4.98 5.61 -11.46
C MET A 1 4.39 5.99 -10.11
N LEU A 2 5.06 5.59 -9.02
CA LEU A 2 4.61 5.81 -7.64
C LEU A 2 4.63 7.32 -7.32
N HIS A 3 3.49 7.88 -6.95
CA HIS A 3 3.39 9.26 -6.44
C HIS A 3 3.22 9.19 -4.92
N ILE A 4 4.08 9.86 -4.16
CA ILE A 4 4.10 9.74 -2.71
C ILE A 4 4.49 11.07 -2.05
N PRO A 5 3.93 11.42 -0.88
CA PRO A 5 4.33 12.63 -0.21
C PRO A 5 5.70 12.46 0.48
N ALA A 6 6.40 13.57 0.69
CA ALA A 6 7.76 13.57 1.26
C ALA A 6 7.81 12.89 2.64
N GLU A 7 6.81 13.14 3.49
CA GLU A 7 6.75 12.52 4.82
C GLU A 7 6.63 10.99 4.77
N ASP A 8 5.95 10.44 3.75
CA ASP A 8 5.78 9.00 3.60
C ASP A 8 7.00 8.38 2.94
N TYR A 9 7.60 9.07 1.97
CA TYR A 9 8.86 8.65 1.36
C TYR A 9 9.95 8.43 2.41
N GLU A 10 10.15 9.38 3.31
CA GLU A 10 11.14 9.27 4.40
C GLU A 10 10.83 8.10 5.35
N LYS A 11 9.57 7.95 5.77
CA LYS A 11 9.15 6.83 6.64
C LYS A 11 9.38 5.48 5.96
N LEU A 12 9.03 5.35 4.68
CA LEU A 12 9.18 4.10 3.94
C LEU A 12 10.65 3.77 3.65
N ARG A 13 11.49 4.79 3.38
CA ARG A 13 12.94 4.62 3.26
C ARG A 13 13.57 4.14 4.56
N LEU A 14 13.21 4.75 5.68
CA LEU A 14 13.65 4.33 7.01
C LEU A 14 13.19 2.91 7.33
N LEU A 15 11.94 2.58 6.98
CA LEU A 15 11.41 1.24 7.16
C LEU A 15 12.18 0.19 6.34
N ALA A 16 12.43 0.48 5.07
CA ALA A 16 13.16 -0.43 4.18
C ALA A 16 14.61 -0.64 4.61
N SER A 17 15.27 0.39 5.16
CA SER A 17 16.63 0.25 5.71
C SER A 17 16.65 -0.55 7.01
N ALA A 18 15.71 -0.32 7.92
CA ALA A 18 15.57 -1.06 9.17
C ALA A 18 15.27 -2.55 8.94
N ALA A 19 14.57 -2.87 7.85
CA ALA A 19 14.19 -4.23 7.52
C ALA A 19 15.23 -4.99 6.65
N ALA A 20 16.46 -4.47 6.51
CA ALA A 20 17.51 -5.05 5.67
C ALA A 20 17.92 -6.49 6.04
N ASN A 21 17.76 -6.88 7.32
CA ASN A 21 18.12 -8.22 7.82
C ASN A 21 16.99 -9.26 7.68
N THR A 22 15.87 -8.91 7.06
CA THR A 22 14.75 -9.84 6.84
C THR A 22 15.11 -10.93 5.83
N THR A 23 14.47 -12.09 5.96
CA THR A 23 14.69 -13.26 5.11
C THR A 23 13.40 -13.71 4.40
N GLY A 24 13.54 -14.59 3.41
CA GLY A 24 12.40 -15.16 2.67
C GLY A 24 11.56 -14.12 1.92
N SER A 25 10.24 -14.32 1.90
CA SER A 25 9.32 -13.48 1.13
C SER A 25 9.24 -12.03 1.62
N ALA A 26 9.56 -11.77 2.89
CA ALA A 26 9.64 -10.41 3.43
C ALA A 26 10.75 -9.61 2.75
N ARG A 27 11.93 -10.20 2.54
CA ARG A 27 13.05 -9.56 1.84
C ARG A 27 12.68 -9.15 0.42
N GLN A 28 11.94 -10.02 -0.28
CA GLN A 28 11.48 -9.73 -1.65
C GLN A 28 10.53 -8.53 -1.69
N ARG A 29 9.59 -8.43 -0.74
CA ARG A 29 8.68 -7.27 -0.64
C ARG A 29 9.41 -5.98 -0.29
N ILE A 30 10.38 -6.05 0.61
CA ILE A 30 11.22 -4.89 0.96
C ILE A 30 12.05 -4.44 -0.25
N GLN A 31 12.60 -5.37 -1.02
CA GLN A 31 13.32 -5.02 -2.24
C GLN A 31 12.40 -4.38 -3.28
N ALA A 32 11.21 -4.95 -3.53
CA ALA A 32 10.22 -4.36 -4.44
C ALA A 32 9.82 -2.95 -4.00
N LEU A 33 9.59 -2.73 -2.69
CA LEU A 33 9.32 -1.40 -2.16
C LEU A 33 10.48 -0.43 -2.41
N ARG A 34 11.74 -0.86 -2.22
CA ARG A 34 12.92 -0.02 -2.51
C ARG A 34 13.01 0.35 -3.98
N ASP A 35 12.77 -0.61 -4.87
CA ASP A 35 12.84 -0.42 -6.32
C ASP A 35 11.76 0.57 -6.81
N GLU A 36 10.57 0.54 -6.20
CA GLU A 36 9.51 1.52 -6.46
C GLU A 36 9.82 2.90 -5.87
N LEU A 37 10.37 2.95 -4.65
CA LEU A 37 10.80 4.21 -4.02
C LEU A 37 11.93 4.88 -4.82
N ASP A 38 12.86 4.12 -5.40
CA ASP A 38 13.94 4.64 -6.24
C ASP A 38 13.40 5.35 -7.50
N LYS A 39 12.18 5.00 -7.95
CA LYS A 39 11.52 5.58 -9.14
C LYS A 39 10.36 6.51 -8.77
N ALA A 40 10.12 6.75 -7.49
CA ALA A 40 8.96 7.48 -7.02
C ALA A 40 9.09 8.97 -7.31
N LEU A 41 7.96 9.61 -7.65
CA LEU A 41 7.85 11.05 -7.71
C LEU A 41 7.38 11.56 -6.35
N VAL A 42 8.29 12.22 -5.64
CA VAL A 42 8.00 12.86 -4.36
C VAL A 42 7.34 14.20 -4.62
N LEU A 43 6.10 14.35 -4.17
CA LEU A 43 5.29 15.55 -4.38
C LEU A 43 4.80 16.11 -3.03
N PRO A 44 4.53 17.42 -2.92
CA PRO A 44 3.72 17.95 -1.83
C PRO A 44 2.36 17.25 -1.79
N ARG A 45 1.79 17.02 -0.61
CA ARG A 45 0.54 16.27 -0.43
C ARG A 45 -0.61 16.89 -1.21
N GLU A 46 -0.68 18.21 -1.26
CA GLU A 46 -1.63 19.02 -2.02
C GLU A 46 -1.46 18.91 -3.54
N SER A 47 -0.28 18.48 -4.01
CA SER A 47 0.03 18.29 -5.43
C SER A 47 -0.11 16.84 -5.88
N LEU A 48 -0.44 15.93 -4.95
CA LEU A 48 -0.71 14.54 -5.31
C LEU A 48 -2.04 14.43 -6.05
N PRO A 49 -2.11 13.62 -7.11
CA PRO A 49 -3.38 13.38 -7.76
C PRO A 49 -4.36 12.72 -6.78
N SER A 50 -5.64 13.08 -6.92
CA SER A 50 -6.70 12.54 -6.07
C SER A 50 -6.75 11.02 -6.14
N GLY A 51 -7.11 10.41 -5.01
CA GLY A 51 -7.34 8.98 -4.94
C GLY A 51 -6.09 8.11 -4.95
N VAL A 52 -4.88 8.67 -4.80
CA VAL A 52 -3.65 7.88 -4.59
C VAL A 52 -3.66 7.25 -3.20
N VAL A 53 -3.34 5.97 -3.13
CA VAL A 53 -3.10 5.23 -1.89
C VAL A 53 -1.73 5.58 -1.31
N MET A 54 -1.72 6.05 -0.07
CA MET A 54 -0.56 6.49 0.72
C MET A 54 -0.61 5.88 2.12
N LEU A 55 0.38 6.18 2.98
CA LEU A 55 0.28 5.79 4.38
C LEU A 55 -0.88 6.56 5.05
N GLY A 56 -1.67 5.83 5.84
CA GLY A 56 -2.86 6.33 6.49
C GLY A 56 -4.11 6.38 5.61
N SER A 57 -4.01 6.07 4.32
CA SER A 57 -5.18 6.00 3.44
C SER A 57 -6.13 4.88 3.88
N SER A 58 -7.43 5.20 3.92
CA SER A 58 -8.49 4.18 3.96
C SER A 58 -8.87 3.82 2.52
N VAL A 59 -8.70 2.55 2.17
CA VAL A 59 -8.86 2.01 0.83
C VAL A 59 -9.99 1.00 0.85
N THR A 60 -11.02 1.24 0.05
CA THR A 60 -12.07 0.24 -0.21
C THR A 60 -11.74 -0.49 -1.50
N VAL A 61 -11.66 -1.82 -1.42
CA VAL A 61 -11.48 -2.70 -2.57
C VAL A 61 -12.76 -3.51 -2.80
N LEU A 62 -13.09 -3.74 -4.07
CA LEU A 62 -14.10 -4.70 -4.50
C LEU A 62 -13.38 -5.94 -5.00
N ASP A 63 -13.69 -7.09 -4.43
CA ASP A 63 -13.34 -8.38 -5.01
C ASP A 63 -14.23 -8.65 -6.22
N LEU A 64 -13.64 -8.72 -7.40
CA LEU A 64 -14.37 -8.91 -8.66
C LEU A 64 -14.83 -10.35 -8.86
N ASP A 65 -14.23 -11.32 -8.15
CA ASP A 65 -14.60 -12.73 -8.22
C ASP A 65 -15.76 -13.04 -7.25
N LEU A 66 -15.82 -12.36 -6.10
CA LEU A 66 -16.81 -12.58 -5.05
C LEU A 66 -17.93 -11.52 -5.00
N ASP A 67 -17.76 -10.38 -5.67
CA ASP A 67 -18.63 -9.19 -5.57
C ASP A 67 -18.74 -8.63 -4.14
N GLU A 68 -17.68 -8.77 -3.34
CA GLU A 68 -17.61 -8.34 -1.94
C GLU A 68 -16.69 -7.13 -1.76
N LYS A 69 -17.07 -6.21 -0.86
CA LYS A 69 -16.26 -5.02 -0.53
C LYS A 69 -15.54 -5.18 0.79
N GLU A 70 -14.25 -4.88 0.78
CA GLU A 70 -13.40 -4.86 1.96
C GLU A 70 -12.77 -3.46 2.12
N CYS A 71 -12.54 -3.03 3.36
CA CYS A 71 -11.99 -1.71 3.64
C CYS A 71 -10.78 -1.84 4.56
N TYR A 72 -9.64 -1.30 4.12
CA TYR A 72 -8.38 -1.38 4.83
C TYR A 72 -7.77 -0.01 5.05
N THR A 73 -7.08 0.18 6.17
CA THR A 73 -6.18 1.32 6.37
C THR A 73 -4.75 0.88 6.13
N LEU A 74 -4.04 1.54 5.21
CA LEU A 74 -2.63 1.24 4.97
C LEU A 74 -1.76 1.88 6.07
N ALA A 75 -0.99 1.07 6.79
CA ALA A 75 -0.23 1.49 7.96
C ALA A 75 1.24 1.05 7.90
N LEU A 76 2.08 1.70 8.71
CA LEU A 76 3.42 1.18 9.00
C LEU A 76 3.33 -0.10 9.84
N PRO A 77 4.33 -1.00 9.80
CA PRO A 77 4.27 -2.27 10.53
C PRO A 77 4.01 -2.11 12.02
N GLN A 78 4.58 -1.10 12.69
CA GLN A 78 4.33 -0.86 14.12
C GLN A 78 2.91 -0.36 14.45
N HIS A 79 2.13 0.04 13.44
CA HIS A 79 0.76 0.53 13.57
C HIS A 79 -0.26 -0.40 12.88
N ALA A 80 0.19 -1.57 12.41
CA ALA A 80 -0.68 -2.57 11.81
C ALA A 80 -1.47 -3.31 12.90
N ASP A 81 -2.77 -3.47 12.68
CA ASP A 81 -3.70 -4.11 13.59
C ASP A 81 -4.86 -4.67 12.76
N ILE A 82 -4.90 -6.00 12.64
CA ILE A 82 -5.89 -6.68 11.80
C ILE A 82 -7.31 -6.53 12.34
N ASP A 83 -7.46 -6.44 13.66
CA ASP A 83 -8.76 -6.29 14.32
C ASP A 83 -9.36 -4.91 14.01
N GLN A 84 -8.50 -3.93 13.71
CA GLN A 84 -8.89 -2.59 13.26
C GLN A 84 -8.83 -2.41 11.74
N GLN A 85 -8.69 -3.49 10.95
CA GLN A 85 -8.51 -3.43 9.50
C GLN A 85 -7.32 -2.55 9.06
N ARG A 86 -6.29 -2.42 9.91
CA ARG A 86 -5.05 -1.70 9.61
C ARG A 86 -4.00 -2.69 9.12
N ILE A 87 -3.71 -2.66 7.83
CA ILE A 87 -2.75 -3.58 7.21
C ILE A 87 -1.39 -2.92 7.06
N SER A 88 -0.33 -3.70 7.29
CA SER A 88 1.04 -3.23 7.08
C SER A 88 1.32 -2.99 5.59
N VAL A 89 2.02 -1.89 5.26
CA VAL A 89 2.56 -1.62 3.93
C VAL A 89 3.55 -2.71 3.45
N LEU A 90 4.09 -3.53 4.37
CA LEU A 90 4.97 -4.67 4.04
C LEU A 90 4.21 -6.00 3.95
N SER A 91 2.89 -6.01 4.14
CA SER A 91 2.05 -7.17 3.86
C SER A 91 1.92 -7.38 2.34
N PRO A 92 1.60 -8.60 1.88
CA PRO A 92 1.37 -8.87 0.45
C PRO A 92 0.37 -7.89 -0.19
N LEU A 93 -0.74 -7.63 0.48
CA LEU A 93 -1.76 -6.69 0.00
C LEU A 93 -1.27 -5.23 0.11
N GLY A 94 -0.65 -4.84 1.24
CA GLY A 94 -0.20 -3.47 1.45
C GLY A 94 0.87 -3.00 0.45
N THR A 95 1.83 -3.86 0.10
CA THR A 95 2.84 -3.55 -0.93
C THR A 95 2.22 -3.49 -2.33
N ALA A 96 1.13 -4.23 -2.58
CA ALA A 96 0.41 -4.16 -3.85
C ALA A 96 -0.48 -2.91 -3.98
N LEU A 97 -0.94 -2.34 -2.85
CA LEU A 97 -1.84 -1.19 -2.85
C LEU A 97 -1.12 0.16 -2.88
N ILE A 98 0.06 0.29 -2.25
CA ILE A 98 0.75 1.59 -2.15
C ILE A 98 1.00 2.19 -3.54
N GLY A 99 0.59 3.43 -3.75
CA GLY A 99 0.76 4.14 -5.02
C GLY A 99 -0.27 3.86 -6.11
N TYR A 100 -1.13 2.85 -5.95
CA TYR A 100 -2.29 2.65 -6.81
C TYR A 100 -3.33 3.74 -6.56
N ARG A 101 -4.32 3.82 -7.44
CA ARG A 101 -5.38 4.84 -7.41
C ARG A 101 -6.77 4.24 -7.40
N GLU A 102 -7.72 5.04 -6.93
CA GLU A 102 -9.14 4.80 -7.18
C GLU A 102 -9.40 4.55 -8.68
N GLY A 103 -10.10 3.47 -8.97
CA GLY A 103 -10.36 2.98 -10.32
C GLY A 103 -9.39 1.88 -10.80
N ASP A 104 -8.19 1.77 -10.22
CA ASP A 104 -7.21 0.77 -10.62
C ASP A 104 -7.64 -0.63 -10.20
N GLU A 105 -7.25 -1.61 -11.02
CA GLU A 105 -7.45 -3.04 -10.78
C GLU A 105 -6.10 -3.72 -10.56
N LEU A 106 -6.05 -4.66 -9.62
CA LEU A 106 -4.84 -5.41 -9.32
C LEU A 106 -5.15 -6.89 -9.07
N THR A 107 -4.21 -7.75 -9.46
CA THR A 107 -4.25 -9.17 -9.15
C THR A 107 -3.42 -9.44 -7.91
N TRP A 108 -4.05 -9.99 -6.88
CA TRP A 108 -3.42 -10.27 -5.60
C TRP A 108 -3.28 -11.78 -5.35
N PRO A 109 -2.05 -12.32 -5.27
CA PRO A 109 -1.83 -13.72 -4.96
C PRO A 109 -2.13 -14.03 -3.49
N THR A 110 -3.02 -15.01 -3.27
CA THR A 110 -3.37 -15.56 -1.96
C THR A 110 -3.05 -17.06 -1.92
N PRO A 111 -2.99 -17.69 -0.72
CA PRO A 111 -2.83 -19.14 -0.62
C PRO A 111 -3.93 -19.94 -1.34
N GLY A 112 -5.14 -19.36 -1.49
CA GLY A 112 -6.27 -19.99 -2.17
C GLY A 112 -6.32 -19.77 -3.69
N GLY A 113 -5.36 -19.04 -4.26
CA GLY A 113 -5.36 -18.64 -5.67
C GLY A 113 -5.19 -17.13 -5.84
N GLN A 114 -5.48 -16.63 -7.04
CA GLN A 114 -5.45 -15.19 -7.32
C GLN A 114 -6.80 -14.57 -6.97
N ARG A 115 -6.79 -13.39 -6.33
CA ARG A 115 -7.97 -12.53 -6.18
C ARG A 115 -7.84 -11.35 -7.12
N HIS A 116 -8.91 -10.99 -7.83
CA HIS A 116 -8.95 -9.78 -8.66
C HIS A 116 -9.63 -8.66 -7.88
N LEU A 117 -8.88 -7.61 -7.56
CA LEU A 117 -9.39 -6.51 -6.74
C LEU A 117 -9.47 -5.24 -7.57
N LYS A 118 -10.52 -4.46 -7.36
CA LYS A 118 -10.67 -3.10 -7.86
C LYS A 118 -10.66 -2.11 -6.71
N ILE A 119 -9.84 -1.07 -6.78
CA ILE A 119 -9.89 0.02 -5.81
C ILE A 119 -11.08 0.89 -6.15
N VAL A 120 -12.13 0.84 -5.31
CA VAL A 120 -13.38 1.57 -5.57
C VAL A 120 -13.46 2.88 -4.80
N LYS A 121 -12.64 3.06 -3.76
CA LYS A 121 -12.58 4.30 -3.00
C LYS A 121 -11.25 4.47 -2.29
N VAL A 122 -10.70 5.68 -2.34
CA VAL A 122 -9.55 6.06 -1.49
C VAL A 122 -9.88 7.32 -0.70
N VAL A 123 -9.82 7.22 0.62
CA VAL A 123 -9.99 8.35 1.54
C VAL A 123 -8.67 8.65 2.22
N ASN A 124 -8.13 9.82 1.94
CA ASN A 124 -6.91 10.32 2.54
C ASN A 124 -7.27 11.26 3.69
N SER A 125 -6.97 10.84 4.91
CA SER A 125 -7.09 11.72 6.08
C SER A 125 -6.03 12.81 5.98
N ALA A 126 -6.43 14.07 6.13
CA ALA A 126 -5.50 15.14 6.48
C ALA A 126 -5.08 14.89 7.94
N ALA A 127 -3.80 14.55 8.14
CA ALA A 127 -3.20 14.60 9.47
C ALA A 127 -2.73 16.03 9.73
#